data_AF-A0A9D1ZH48-F1
#
_entry.id   AF-A0A9D1ZH48-F1
#
_cell.length_a   1.000
_cell.length_b   1.000
_cell.length_c   1.000
_cell.angle_alpha   90.00
_cell.angle_beta   90.00
_cell.angle_gamma   90.00
#
_symmetry.space_group_name_H-M   'P 1'
#
loop_
_entity.id
_entity.type
_entity.pdbx_description
1 polymer ?
#
loop_
_entity_poly.entity_id
_entity_poly.type
_entity_poly.pdbx_seq_one_letter_code
_entity_poly.pdbx_strand_id
1 'polypeptide(L)'
;MTLSDEQLRQVEEMAAALLPPSEIAILLDLDADQRDTFVEMCKNHTRSAIYAAYQKGRLTTKYELRRTVIRLAKAGSPAAEPLADKYLKEQHVNE
;
A
#
# COMPACT_ATOMS: atom_id res chain seq x y z
N MET A 1 12.19 -17.01 -0.95
CA MET A 1 12.82 -15.92 -0.19
C MET A 1 12.08 -15.71 1.11
N THR A 2 12.77 -15.31 2.18
CA THR A 2 12.20 -14.89 3.47
C THR A 2 12.93 -13.63 3.92
N LEU A 3 12.20 -12.68 4.52
CA LEU A 3 12.76 -11.46 5.11
C LEU A 3 12.73 -11.55 6.64
N SER A 4 13.64 -10.84 7.30
CA SER A 4 13.56 -10.66 8.76
C SER A 4 12.38 -9.77 9.14
N ASP A 5 11.95 -9.81 10.40
CA ASP A 5 10.88 -8.93 10.91
C ASP A 5 11.23 -7.45 10.76
N GLU A 6 12.52 -7.10 10.82
CA GLU A 6 12.99 -5.74 10.56
C GLU A 6 12.80 -5.33 9.11
N GLN A 7 13.25 -6.18 8.18
CA GLN A 7 13.07 -5.93 6.75
C GLN A 7 11.58 -5.87 6.37
N LEU A 8 10.72 -6.69 6.98
CA LEU A 8 9.27 -6.62 6.77
C LEU A 8 8.68 -5.29 7.24
N ARG A 9 9.15 -4.75 8.38
CA ARG A 9 8.75 -3.40 8.83
C ARG A 9 9.19 -2.33 7.84
N GLN A 10 10.42 -2.40 7.35
CA GLN A 10 10.94 -1.48 6.32
C GLN A 10 10.11 -1.55 5.03
N VAL A 11 9.71 -2.76 4.58
CA VAL A 11 8.79 -2.93 3.45
C VAL A 11 7.47 -2.21 3.70
N GLU A 12 6.85 -2.40 4.87
CA GLU A 12 5.58 -1.77 5.22
C GLU A 12 5.69 -0.23 5.21
N GLU A 13 6.75 0.32 5.80
CA GLU A 13 7.01 1.77 5.86
C GLU A 13 7.21 2.38 4.47
N MET A 14 8.06 1.77 3.63
CA MET A 14 8.29 2.26 2.28
C MET A 14 7.05 2.10 1.38
N ALA A 15 6.28 1.02 1.57
CA ALA A 15 5.04 0.82 0.86
C ALA A 15 3.96 1.84 1.27
N ALA A 16 3.94 2.26 2.55
CA ALA A 16 3.12 3.38 3.01
C ALA A 16 3.56 4.71 2.37
N ALA A 17 4.86 4.90 2.13
CA ALA A 17 5.35 6.00 1.30
C ALA A 17 5.04 5.86 -0.22
N LEU A 18 4.25 4.85 -0.61
CA LEU A 18 3.80 4.57 -1.97
C LEU A 18 4.92 4.17 -2.95
N LEU A 19 6.04 3.65 -2.45
CA LEU A 19 7.08 3.11 -3.33
C LEU A 19 6.63 1.80 -3.99
N PRO A 20 6.99 1.57 -5.27
CA PRO A 20 6.75 0.30 -5.94
C PRO A 20 7.72 -0.80 -5.43
N PRO A 21 7.38 -2.10 -5.58
CA PRO A 21 8.20 -3.18 -5.06
C PRO A 21 9.62 -3.21 -5.62
N SER A 22 9.79 -2.80 -6.88
CA SER A 22 11.11 -2.75 -7.54
C SER A 22 12.07 -1.76 -6.88
N GLU A 23 11.56 -0.61 -6.44
CA GLU A 23 12.36 0.40 -5.73
C GLU A 23 12.65 -0.04 -4.30
N ILE A 24 11.65 -0.61 -3.62
CA ILE A 24 11.83 -1.19 -2.27
C ILE A 24 12.89 -2.29 -2.29
N ALA A 25 12.90 -3.15 -3.31
CA ALA A 25 13.90 -4.20 -3.45
C ALA A 25 15.33 -3.65 -3.58
N ILE A 26 15.50 -2.51 -4.25
CA ILE A 26 16.79 -1.81 -4.35
C ILE A 26 17.18 -1.22 -2.99
N LEU A 27 16.24 -0.57 -2.29
CA LEU A 27 16.49 0.07 -1.00
C LEU A 27 16.75 -0.93 0.14
N LEU A 28 16.27 -2.17 0.00
CA LEU A 28 16.61 -3.29 0.89
C LEU A 28 17.96 -3.95 0.56
N ASP A 29 18.71 -3.41 -0.41
CA ASP A 29 19.96 -3.96 -0.91
C ASP A 29 19.84 -5.44 -1.34
N LEU A 30 18.70 -5.80 -1.95
CA LEU A 30 18.53 -7.15 -2.48
C LEU A 30 19.39 -7.34 -3.74
N ASP A 31 19.98 -8.53 -3.85
CA ASP A 31 20.71 -8.96 -5.03
C ASP A 31 19.79 -9.01 -6.26
N ALA A 32 20.37 -8.86 -7.45
CA ALA A 32 19.61 -8.72 -8.70
C ALA A 32 18.65 -9.90 -8.97
N ASP A 33 19.06 -11.12 -8.62
CA ASP A 33 18.26 -12.35 -8.72
C ASP A 33 17.10 -12.41 -7.72
N GLN A 34 17.27 -11.78 -6.54
CA GLN A 34 16.25 -11.72 -5.50
C GLN A 34 15.18 -10.66 -5.79
N ARG A 35 15.52 -9.59 -6.52
CA ARG A 35 14.59 -8.49 -6.83
C ARG A 35 13.35 -8.96 -7.56
N ASP A 36 13.50 -9.75 -8.62
CA ASP A 36 12.36 -10.26 -9.40
C ASP A 36 11.44 -11.13 -8.53
N THR A 37 12.06 -11.99 -7.70
CA THR A 37 11.32 -12.82 -6.74
C THR A 37 10.56 -11.98 -5.72
N PHE A 38 11.18 -10.93 -5.18
CA PHE A 38 10.54 -10.01 -4.24
C PHE A 38 9.34 -9.28 -4.87
N VAL A 39 9.50 -8.75 -6.09
CA VAL A 39 8.42 -8.06 -6.81
C VAL A 39 7.23 -9.00 -7.03
N GLU A 40 7.49 -10.24 -7.43
CA GLU A 40 6.45 -11.25 -7.62
C GLU A 40 5.73 -11.59 -6.30
N MET A 41 6.49 -11.75 -5.22
CA MET A 41 5.94 -12.02 -3.88
C MET A 41 5.02 -10.89 -3.41
N CYS A 42 5.41 -9.62 -3.59
CA CYS A 42 4.59 -8.46 -3.22
C CYS A 42 3.24 -8.41 -3.96
N LYS A 43 3.16 -8.95 -5.18
CA LYS A 43 1.97 -8.85 -6.05
C LYS A 43 1.04 -10.05 -5.90
N ASN A 44 1.59 -11.27 -5.91
CA ASN A 44 0.80 -12.46 -6.18
C ASN A 44 0.80 -13.48 -5.02
N HIS A 45 1.76 -13.42 -4.11
CA HIS A 45 1.89 -14.42 -3.04
C HIS A 45 1.08 -14.04 -1.79
N THR A 46 -0.24 -14.09 -1.90
CA THR A 46 -1.20 -13.60 -0.88
C THR A 46 -1.04 -14.18 0.53
N ARG A 47 -0.39 -15.34 0.66
CA ARG A 47 -0.11 -16.01 1.94
C ARG A 47 1.26 -15.68 2.54
N SER A 48 2.07 -14.89 1.85
CA SER A 48 3.43 -14.56 2.30
C SER A 48 3.45 -13.32 3.20
N ALA A 49 4.40 -13.28 4.15
CA ALA A 49 4.61 -12.12 5.01
C ALA A 49 5.03 -10.88 4.20
N ILE A 50 5.78 -11.07 3.11
CA ILE A 50 6.21 -9.99 2.19
C ILE A 50 4.99 -9.34 1.53
N TYR A 51 4.07 -10.16 1.00
CA TYR A 51 2.81 -9.65 0.46
C TYR A 51 2.03 -8.86 1.50
N ALA A 52 1.86 -9.44 2.70
CA ALA A 52 1.11 -8.80 3.77
C ALA A 52 1.72 -7.44 4.16
N ALA A 53 3.03 -7.36 4.37
CA ALA A 53 3.72 -6.11 4.70
C ALA A 53 3.55 -5.05 3.60
N TYR A 54 3.79 -5.42 2.35
CA TYR A 54 3.68 -4.50 1.21
C TYR A 54 2.25 -3.99 1.01
N GLN A 55 1.27 -4.88 1.01
CA GLN A 55 -0.13 -4.48 0.83
C GLN A 55 -0.65 -3.68 2.03
N LYS A 56 -0.25 -4.06 3.26
CA LYS A 56 -0.63 -3.32 4.47
C LYS A 56 -0.13 -1.89 4.41
N GLY A 57 1.14 -1.65 4.07
CA GLY A 57 1.68 -0.29 3.91
C GLY A 57 0.87 0.55 2.92
N ARG A 58 0.62 0.02 1.71
CA ARG A 58 -0.20 0.72 0.70
C ARG A 58 -1.62 1.03 1.15
N LEU A 59 -2.26 0.07 1.82
CA LEU A 59 -3.64 0.21 2.29
C LEU A 59 -3.73 1.20 3.44
N THR A 60 -2.72 1.27 4.31
CA THR A 60 -2.62 2.28 5.38
C THR A 60 -2.69 3.68 4.80
N THR A 61 -1.85 4.01 3.81
CA THR A 61 -1.87 5.34 3.18
C THR A 61 -3.18 5.62 2.46
N LYS A 62 -3.73 4.63 1.74
CA LYS A 62 -5.06 4.75 1.12
C LYS A 62 -6.13 5.09 2.16
N TYR A 63 -6.11 4.40 3.31
CA TYR A 63 -7.04 4.63 4.41
C TYR A 63 -6.90 6.03 5.00
N GLU A 64 -5.68 6.48 5.29
CA GLU A 64 -5.41 7.79 5.88
C GLU A 64 -5.85 8.95 4.96
N LEU A 65 -5.54 8.85 3.67
CA LEU A 65 -5.98 9.83 2.67
C LEU A 65 -7.51 9.86 2.57
N ARG A 66 -8.16 8.69 2.48
CA ARG A 66 -9.63 8.63 2.44
C ARG A 66 -10.25 9.20 3.70
N ARG A 67 -9.73 8.87 4.88
CA ARG A 67 -10.21 9.40 6.16
C ARG A 67 -10.15 10.93 6.18
N THR A 68 -9.06 11.51 5.67
CA THR A 68 -8.90 12.96 5.56
C THR A 68 -9.93 13.59 4.63
N VAL A 69 -10.11 13.01 3.44
CA VAL A 69 -11.11 13.47 2.46
C VAL A 69 -12.52 13.40 3.04
N ILE A 70 -12.90 12.28 3.66
CA ILE A 70 -14.23 12.12 4.27
C ILE A 70 -14.45 13.14 5.40
N ARG A 71 -13.43 13.40 6.23
CA ARG A 71 -13.51 14.43 7.27
C ARG A 71 -13.77 15.81 6.68
N LEU A 72 -13.10 16.18 5.58
CA LEU A 72 -13.29 17.47 4.91
C LEU A 72 -14.65 17.57 4.22
N ALA A 73 -15.11 16.50 3.58
CA ALA A 73 -16.43 16.45 2.95
C ALA A 73 -17.55 16.61 3.99
N LYS A 74 -17.46 15.93 5.13
CA LYS A 74 -18.41 16.10 6.25
C LYS A 74 -18.43 17.52 6.84
N ALA A 75 -17.33 18.27 6.69
CA ALA A 75 -17.25 19.68 7.08
C ALA A 75 -17.76 20.66 5.99
N GLY A 76 -18.28 20.14 4.87
CA GLY A 76 -18.83 20.94 3.78
C GLY A 76 -17.79 21.47 2.78
N SER A 77 -16.62 20.83 2.65
CA SER A 77 -15.62 21.23 1.65
C SER A 77 -16.09 20.87 0.23
N PRO A 78 -16.33 21.85 -0.67
CA PRO A 78 -16.84 21.58 -2.01
C PRO A 78 -15.88 20.73 -2.87
N ALA A 79 -14.58 20.80 -2.60
CA ALA A 79 -13.57 20.01 -3.31
C ALA A 79 -13.51 18.55 -2.83
N ALA A 80 -13.92 18.27 -1.59
CA ALA A 80 -13.84 16.93 -1.00
C ALA A 80 -15.11 16.10 -1.23
N GLU A 81 -16.28 16.74 -1.33
CA GLU A 81 -17.56 16.08 -1.61
C GLU A 81 -17.56 15.17 -2.85
N PRO A 82 -17.10 15.59 -4.05
CA PRO A 82 -17.08 14.71 -5.21
C PRO A 82 -16.10 13.53 -5.06
N LEU A 83 -15.01 13.70 -4.30
CA LEU A 83 -14.08 12.60 -4.00
C LEU A 83 -14.73 11.59 -3.04
N ALA A 84 -15.50 12.06 -2.05
CA ALA A 84 -16.25 11.19 -1.15
C ALA A 84 -17.31 10.37 -1.89
N ASP A 85 -18.06 10.98 -2.81
CA ASP A 85 -19.02 10.28 -3.68
C ASP A 85 -18.33 9.22 -4.55
N LYS A 86 -17.18 9.55 -5.14
CA LYS A 86 -16.35 8.58 -5.87
C LYS A 86 -15.95 7.39 -5.00
N TYR A 87 -15.51 7.63 -3.76
CA TYR A 87 -15.11 6.54 -2.85
C TYR A 87 -16.28 5.63 -2.45
N LEU A 88 -17.49 6.18 -2.27
CA LEU A 88 -18.71 5.40 -2.01
C LEU A 88 -19.04 4.48 -3.20
N LYS A 89 -18.97 5.02 -4.43
CA LYS A 89 -19.19 4.23 -5.66
C LYS A 89 -18.18 3.10 -5.80
N GLU A 90 -16.90 3.37 -5.57
CA GLU A 90 -15.86 2.35 -5.60
C GLU A 90 -16.06 1.26 -4.54
N GLN A 91 -16.60 1.59 -3.36
CA GLN A 91 -16.90 0.59 -2.35
C GLN A 91 -17.98 -0.39 -2.83
N HIS A 92 -19.11 0.11 -3.35
CA HIS A 92 -20.22 -0.73 -3.82
C HIS A 92 -19.86 -1.62 -5.01
N VAL A 93 -18.86 -1.26 -5.82
CA VAL A 93 -18.38 -2.08 -6.95
C VAL A 93 -17.47 -3.23 -6.49
N ASN A 94 -16.84 -3.09 -5.32
CA ASN A 94 -15.88 -4.07 -4.79
C ASN A 94 -16.46 -4.95 -3.66
N GLU A 95 -17.75 -4.81 -3.35
CA GLU A 95 -18.58 -5.75 -2.55
C GLU A 95 -19.20 -6.81 -3.47
#